data_AF-A0A5A9ZAT5-F1
#
_entry.id   AF-A0A5A9ZAT5-F1
#
_cell.length_a   1.000
_cell.length_b   1.000
_cell.length_c   1.000
_cell.angle_alpha   90.00
_cell.angle_beta   90.00
_cell.angle_gamma   90.00
#
_symmetry.space_group_name_H-M   'P 1'
#
loop_
_entity.id
_entity.type
_entity.pdbx_description
1 polymer ?
#
loop_
_entity_poly.entity_id
_entity_poly.type
_entity_poly.pdbx_seq_one_letter_code
_entity_poly.pdbx_strand_id
1 'polypeptide(L)'
;MDLTALPTQSSDNNATYSEPSRTTLPSGSTTDATDQVSIDTEVESTNVATRAQTLDPNTIILAEALTDKAISWRIHNCKISKKIITQDMPLPFLYHYDSLDDSIKQTYPLTPSLLAQFNTSMTADEAAALIGIDKALITSPWHVKVIGSLVVFSEALQLAVRLHWTNTGKDTQQIYTKNKADALTAAFKEWQFFGRIDVLYKNAKPALISIDEQAENNEQILTIDASSDYQFLPATHALVVIAKLEADKGELPWFEASILERLA
;
A
#
# COMPACT_ATOMS: atom_id res chain seq x y z
N MET A 1 -9.36 23.45 -51.71
CA MET A 1 -10.64 23.24 -51.02
C MET A 1 -10.48 23.85 -49.65
N ASP A 2 -11.16 24.98 -49.46
CA ASP A 2 -11.02 25.88 -48.33
C ASP A 2 -11.65 25.33 -47.04
N LEU A 3 -10.97 25.60 -45.94
CA LEU A 3 -11.46 25.48 -44.57
C LEU A 3 -12.48 26.57 -44.29
N THR A 4 -13.72 26.21 -43.99
CA THR A 4 -14.73 27.11 -43.44
C THR A 4 -15.01 26.77 -41.98
N ALA A 5 -14.91 27.81 -41.15
CA ALA A 5 -15.17 27.79 -39.72
C ALA A 5 -16.63 28.17 -39.37
N LEU A 6 -16.95 28.00 -38.07
CA LEU A 6 -18.05 28.56 -37.26
C LEU A 6 -19.39 27.80 -37.25
N PRO A 7 -20.27 27.94 -36.21
CA PRO A 7 -20.23 28.88 -35.07
C PRO A 7 -20.53 28.31 -33.66
N THR A 8 -20.18 29.09 -32.64
CA THR A 8 -20.72 29.02 -31.27
C THR A 8 -21.96 29.91 -31.19
N GLN A 9 -23.13 29.36 -30.85
CA GLN A 9 -24.22 30.12 -30.21
C GLN A 9 -25.08 29.25 -29.30
N SER A 10 -25.42 29.89 -28.19
CA SER A 10 -26.38 29.57 -27.13
C SER A 10 -27.83 29.53 -27.60
N SER A 11 -28.64 28.64 -27.02
CA SER A 11 -29.94 28.99 -26.40
C SER A 11 -30.60 27.78 -25.72
N ASP A 12 -31.00 28.00 -24.47
CA ASP A 12 -32.24 27.60 -23.80
C ASP A 12 -32.68 26.13 -23.79
N ASN A 13 -32.69 25.56 -22.58
CA ASN A 13 -33.81 24.74 -22.09
C ASN A 13 -33.84 24.64 -20.55
N ASN A 14 -34.67 25.51 -19.96
CA ASN A 14 -35.66 25.30 -18.91
C ASN A 14 -35.50 24.08 -17.94
N ALA A 15 -35.23 24.36 -16.66
CA ALA A 15 -35.72 23.55 -15.53
C ALA A 15 -35.77 24.39 -14.25
N THR A 16 -36.99 24.78 -13.88
CA THR A 16 -37.44 25.33 -12.61
C THR A 16 -37.09 24.42 -11.42
N TYR A 17 -36.59 24.97 -10.31
CA TYR A 17 -37.23 24.89 -8.97
C TYR A 17 -36.41 25.66 -7.91
N SER A 18 -36.87 26.89 -7.69
CA SER A 18 -37.05 27.67 -6.44
C SER A 18 -36.20 27.38 -5.20
N GLU A 19 -35.31 28.33 -4.86
CA GLU A 19 -35.06 28.78 -3.47
C GLU A 19 -35.98 29.97 -3.14
N PRO A 20 -36.40 30.17 -1.88
CA PRO A 20 -36.96 31.44 -1.44
C PRO A 20 -35.95 32.24 -0.60
N SER A 21 -35.72 33.46 -1.08
CA SER A 21 -34.96 34.54 -0.48
C SER A 21 -35.54 35.07 0.84
N ARG A 22 -34.64 35.56 1.69
CA ARG A 22 -34.88 36.52 2.79
C ARG A 22 -35.33 37.89 2.26
N THR A 23 -36.36 38.50 2.88
CA THR A 23 -36.45 39.98 3.03
C THR A 23 -37.35 40.40 4.22
N THR A 24 -36.71 41.07 5.20
CA THR A 24 -37.11 42.27 5.98
C THR A 24 -38.41 42.39 6.81
N LEU A 25 -38.20 42.69 8.10
CA LEU A 25 -38.92 43.55 9.08
C LEU A 25 -39.56 44.83 8.46
N PRO A 26 -40.52 45.58 9.09
CA PRO A 26 -40.54 45.97 10.52
C PRO A 26 -41.92 46.26 11.18
N SER A 27 -41.91 46.54 12.49
CA SER A 27 -42.62 47.67 13.20
C SER A 27 -43.09 47.26 14.59
N GLY A 28 -42.76 48.09 15.59
CA GLY A 28 -42.96 47.81 17.01
C GLY A 28 -44.22 48.43 17.61
N SER A 29 -44.44 48.16 18.90
CA SER A 29 -45.10 49.06 19.86
C SER A 29 -44.79 48.62 21.30
N THR A 30 -44.65 49.62 22.16
CA THR A 30 -44.39 49.62 23.61
C THR A 30 -45.54 49.09 24.48
N THR A 31 -45.25 48.44 25.64
CA THR A 31 -45.66 48.86 27.02
C THR A 31 -45.30 47.83 28.11
N ASP A 32 -44.64 48.34 29.15
CA ASP A 32 -44.75 48.09 30.60
C ASP A 32 -44.71 46.69 31.28
N ALA A 33 -43.78 46.63 32.24
CA ALA A 33 -43.89 46.20 33.64
C ALA A 33 -43.92 44.71 34.05
N THR A 34 -42.83 44.34 34.76
CA THR A 34 -42.74 43.43 35.94
C THR A 34 -43.37 42.05 35.87
N ASP A 35 -42.55 40.99 35.87
CA ASP A 35 -42.29 40.22 37.11
C ASP A 35 -41.16 39.19 36.91
N GLN A 36 -40.40 38.95 37.99
CA GLN A 36 -39.29 37.99 38.05
C GLN A 36 -39.81 36.55 38.19
N VAL A 37 -39.36 35.64 37.33
CA VAL A 37 -39.23 34.22 37.65
C VAL A 37 -37.95 33.67 37.01
N SER A 38 -37.01 33.25 37.85
CA SER A 38 -35.80 32.52 37.48
C SER A 38 -36.15 31.16 36.88
N ILE A 39 -35.67 30.88 35.67
CA ILE A 39 -35.57 29.52 35.13
C ILE A 39 -34.21 29.42 34.43
N ASP A 40 -33.36 28.53 34.98
CA ASP A 40 -32.07 28.14 34.43
C ASP A 40 -32.22 27.75 32.96
N THR A 41 -31.60 28.54 32.08
CA THR A 41 -31.48 28.16 30.68
C THR A 41 -30.31 27.19 30.57
N GLU A 42 -30.64 25.94 30.29
CA GLU A 42 -29.73 24.91 29.81
C GLU A 42 -28.90 25.47 28.65
N VAL A 43 -27.66 25.83 28.93
CA VAL A 43 -26.63 25.91 27.89
C VAL A 43 -26.14 24.49 27.71
N GLU A 44 -26.82 23.75 26.84
CA GLU A 44 -26.33 22.48 26.31
C GLU A 44 -25.07 22.77 25.47
N SER A 45 -23.98 23.00 26.19
CA SER A 45 -22.64 23.03 25.64
C SER A 45 -22.36 21.59 25.22
N THR A 46 -22.58 21.33 23.93
CA THR A 46 -22.13 20.13 23.23
C THR A 46 -20.61 20.13 23.28
N ASN A 47 -20.07 19.74 24.44
CA ASN A 47 -18.69 19.32 24.58
C ASN A 47 -18.57 18.02 23.77
N VAL A 48 -18.19 18.16 22.50
CA VAL A 48 -17.49 17.10 21.77
C VAL A 48 -16.11 16.98 22.43
N ALA A 49 -16.10 16.48 23.66
CA ALA A 49 -14.89 16.02 24.31
C ALA A 49 -14.55 14.71 23.60
N THR A 50 -13.60 14.79 22.67
CA THR A 50 -12.81 13.65 22.21
C THR A 50 -12.34 12.94 23.47
N ARG A 51 -13.00 11.83 23.81
CA ARG A 51 -12.70 11.09 25.04
C ARG A 51 -11.34 10.46 24.83
N ALA A 52 -10.29 11.16 25.26
CA ALA A 52 -8.94 10.62 25.30
C ALA A 52 -8.99 9.32 26.13
N GLN A 53 -8.99 8.18 25.46
CA GLN A 53 -8.90 6.89 26.13
C GLN A 53 -7.52 6.85 26.78
N THR A 54 -7.50 6.95 28.10
CA THR A 54 -6.28 6.82 28.89
C THR A 54 -5.92 5.34 28.91
N LEU A 55 -4.96 4.95 28.07
CA LEU A 55 -4.43 3.59 28.02
C LEU A 55 -3.68 3.29 29.32
N ASP A 56 -3.74 2.02 29.78
CA ASP A 56 -2.90 1.58 30.90
C ASP A 56 -1.42 1.75 30.50
N PRO A 57 -0.56 2.33 31.36
CA PRO A 57 0.86 2.55 31.05
C PRO A 57 1.63 1.28 30.66
N ASN A 58 1.15 0.10 31.03
CA ASN A 58 1.78 -1.17 30.68
C ASN A 58 1.26 -1.77 29.36
N THR A 59 0.30 -1.13 28.69
CA THR A 59 -0.28 -1.63 27.44
C THR A 59 0.78 -1.74 26.36
N ILE A 60 0.82 -2.88 25.68
CA ILE A 60 1.69 -3.10 24.53
C ILE A 60 0.95 -2.64 23.28
N ILE A 61 1.50 -1.64 22.58
CA ILE A 61 1.06 -1.26 21.24
C ILE A 61 1.85 -2.12 20.25
N LEU A 62 1.17 -2.95 19.46
CA LEU A 62 1.81 -3.95 18.61
C LEU A 62 2.83 -3.36 17.63
N ALA A 63 2.48 -2.25 16.97
CA ALA A 63 3.35 -1.60 15.98
C ALA A 63 4.63 -1.04 16.62
N GLU A 64 4.52 -0.45 17.81
CA GLU A 64 5.66 0.04 18.58
C GLU A 64 6.52 -1.12 19.07
N ALA A 65 5.91 -2.17 19.62
CA ALA A 65 6.64 -3.32 20.13
C ALA A 65 7.47 -4.05 19.07
N LEU A 66 6.97 -4.12 17.83
CA LEU A 66 7.68 -4.75 16.71
C LEU A 66 8.90 -3.95 16.21
N THR A 67 8.93 -2.64 16.52
CA THR A 67 10.00 -1.72 16.12
C THR A 67 10.91 -1.33 17.29
N ASP A 68 10.50 -1.66 18.53
CA ASP A 68 11.28 -1.42 19.73
C ASP A 68 12.50 -2.35 19.84
N LYS A 69 13.68 -1.73 19.81
CA LYS A 69 14.99 -2.39 19.91
C LYS A 69 15.28 -2.94 21.32
N ALA A 70 14.55 -2.49 22.34
CA ALA A 70 14.66 -3.04 23.68
C ALA A 70 14.02 -4.43 23.80
N ILE A 71 13.07 -4.76 22.91
CA ILE A 71 12.42 -6.08 22.91
C ILE A 71 13.29 -7.08 22.15
N SER A 72 13.60 -8.18 22.82
CA SER A 72 14.35 -9.29 22.23
C SER A 72 13.45 -10.12 21.30
N TRP A 73 13.48 -9.81 20.02
CA TRP A 73 12.83 -10.58 18.96
C TRP A 73 13.73 -11.68 18.41
N ARG A 74 13.13 -12.83 18.08
CA ARG A 74 13.78 -13.93 17.36
C ARG A 74 12.96 -14.33 16.15
N ILE A 75 13.62 -14.66 15.05
CA ILE A 75 12.96 -15.31 13.91
C ILE A 75 12.77 -16.78 14.24
N HIS A 76 11.51 -17.19 14.36
CA HIS A 76 11.15 -18.58 14.58
C HIS A 76 11.14 -19.38 13.27
N ASN A 77 10.68 -18.76 12.19
CA ASN A 77 10.56 -19.41 10.90
C ASN A 77 10.54 -18.39 9.76
N CYS A 78 11.16 -18.71 8.63
CA CYS A 78 11.10 -17.95 7.38
C CYS A 78 10.84 -18.91 6.21
N LYS A 79 9.79 -18.65 5.43
CA LYS A 79 9.32 -19.51 4.33
C LYS A 79 9.13 -18.70 3.06
N ILE A 80 9.57 -19.27 1.95
CA ILE A 80 9.27 -18.76 0.60
C ILE A 80 8.03 -19.50 0.10
N SER A 81 6.99 -18.75 -0.25
CA SER A 81 5.73 -19.30 -0.79
C SER A 81 5.66 -19.22 -2.32
N LYS A 82 6.35 -18.24 -2.93
CA LYS A 82 6.45 -18.09 -4.39
C LYS A 82 7.86 -17.63 -4.75
N LYS A 83 8.49 -18.25 -5.76
CA LYS A 83 9.79 -17.85 -6.32
C LYS A 83 9.76 -18.02 -7.84
N ILE A 84 9.79 -16.91 -8.56
CA ILE A 84 9.93 -16.82 -10.01
C ILE A 84 11.20 -16.03 -10.29
N ILE A 85 12.12 -16.63 -11.03
CA ILE A 85 13.37 -16.00 -11.48
C ILE A 85 13.69 -16.59 -12.87
N THR A 86 13.27 -15.91 -13.93
CA THR A 86 13.38 -16.38 -15.33
C THR A 86 13.60 -15.21 -16.29
N GLN A 87 14.15 -15.46 -17.48
CA GLN A 87 14.21 -14.51 -18.59
C GLN A 87 13.20 -14.85 -19.70
N ASP A 88 12.47 -15.96 -19.57
CA ASP A 88 11.65 -16.53 -20.64
C ASP A 88 10.20 -15.97 -20.66
N MET A 89 9.92 -14.96 -19.83
CA MET A 89 8.58 -14.39 -19.75
C MET A 89 8.33 -13.46 -20.96
N PRO A 90 7.21 -13.64 -21.69
CA PRO A 90 6.88 -12.77 -22.80
C PRO A 90 6.70 -11.31 -22.38
N LEU A 91 7.14 -10.41 -23.24
CA LEU A 91 6.97 -8.97 -23.12
C LEU A 91 6.30 -8.42 -24.38
N PRO A 92 5.55 -7.31 -24.29
CA PRO A 92 5.10 -6.59 -25.47
C PRO A 92 6.29 -6.26 -26.39
N PHE A 93 6.11 -6.44 -27.69
CA PHE A 93 7.15 -6.19 -28.71
C PHE A 93 7.89 -4.87 -28.51
N LEU A 94 7.16 -3.81 -28.10
CA LEU A 94 7.73 -2.50 -27.82
C LEU A 94 8.93 -2.56 -26.86
N TYR A 95 8.87 -3.36 -25.80
CA TYR A 95 9.96 -3.46 -24.83
C TYR A 95 11.22 -4.10 -25.44
N HIS A 96 11.04 -5.10 -26.30
CA HIS A 96 12.16 -5.72 -27.01
C HIS A 96 12.80 -4.72 -27.98
N TYR A 97 11.99 -3.98 -28.74
CA TYR A 97 12.49 -2.98 -29.68
C TYR A 97 13.20 -1.82 -28.96
N ASP A 98 12.63 -1.32 -27.86
CA ASP A 98 13.24 -0.23 -27.07
C ASP A 98 14.57 -0.63 -26.44
N SER A 99 14.78 -1.93 -26.16
CA SER A 99 16.06 -2.44 -25.65
C SER A 99 17.20 -2.45 -26.67
N LEU A 100 16.91 -2.28 -27.96
CA LEU A 100 17.92 -2.27 -29.02
C LEU A 100 18.75 -0.99 -29.02
N ASP A 101 20.01 -1.11 -29.41
CA ASP A 101 20.89 0.04 -29.65
C ASP A 101 20.35 0.91 -30.80
N ASP A 102 20.59 2.22 -30.71
CA ASP A 102 20.10 3.19 -31.70
C ASP A 102 20.60 2.91 -33.12
N SER A 103 21.81 2.37 -33.27
CA SER A 103 22.34 1.96 -34.58
C SER A 103 21.55 0.80 -35.20
N ILE A 104 21.05 -0.13 -34.37
CA ILE A 104 20.19 -1.23 -34.83
C ILE A 104 18.82 -0.66 -35.20
N LYS A 105 18.24 0.22 -34.37
CA LYS A 105 16.97 0.91 -34.67
C LYS A 105 17.03 1.74 -35.96
N GLN A 106 18.17 2.35 -36.28
CA GLN A 106 18.37 3.07 -37.55
C GLN A 106 18.40 2.11 -38.76
N THR A 107 18.98 0.92 -38.59
CA THR A 107 19.06 -0.09 -39.65
C THR A 107 17.73 -0.81 -39.85
N TYR A 108 16.97 -1.01 -38.77
CA TYR A 108 15.69 -1.73 -38.73
C TYR A 108 14.60 -0.83 -38.12
N PRO A 109 14.18 0.25 -38.81
CA PRO A 109 13.22 1.20 -38.28
C PRO A 109 11.83 0.59 -38.12
N LEU A 110 11.03 1.18 -37.22
CA LEU A 110 9.63 0.81 -37.01
C LEU A 110 8.78 1.04 -38.27
N THR A 111 8.46 -0.06 -38.95
CA THR A 111 7.52 -0.06 -40.08
C THR A 111 6.07 -0.11 -39.58
N PRO A 112 5.08 0.23 -40.42
CA PRO A 112 3.66 0.09 -40.05
C PRO A 112 3.28 -1.33 -39.59
N SER A 113 3.90 -2.37 -40.14
CA SER A 113 3.66 -3.76 -39.73
C SER A 113 4.23 -4.08 -38.34
N LEU A 114 5.40 -3.54 -37.99
CA LEU A 114 5.99 -3.68 -36.66
C LEU A 114 5.22 -2.87 -35.61
N LEU A 115 4.79 -1.65 -35.97
CA LEU A 115 3.97 -0.80 -35.10
C LEU A 115 2.64 -1.49 -34.71
N ALA A 116 2.04 -2.24 -35.63
CA ALA A 116 0.83 -3.02 -35.35
C ALA A 116 1.03 -4.12 -34.30
N GLN A 117 2.28 -4.53 -34.03
CA GLN A 117 2.62 -5.58 -33.06
C GLN A 117 3.07 -5.05 -31.70
N PHE A 118 3.08 -3.72 -31.48
CA PHE A 118 3.62 -3.09 -30.26
C PHE A 118 3.19 -3.71 -28.93
N ASN A 119 1.90 -4.03 -28.81
CA ASN A 119 1.33 -4.58 -27.58
C ASN A 119 1.26 -6.12 -27.59
N THR A 120 1.66 -6.76 -28.69
CA THR A 120 1.68 -8.22 -28.81
C THR A 120 2.75 -8.77 -27.90
N SER A 121 2.36 -9.61 -26.94
CA SER A 121 3.29 -10.28 -26.04
C SER A 121 4.02 -11.40 -26.77
N MET A 122 5.35 -11.35 -26.75
CA MET A 122 6.22 -12.33 -27.39
C MET A 122 7.55 -12.46 -26.64
N THR A 123 8.27 -13.53 -26.89
CA THR A 123 9.64 -13.76 -26.40
C THR A 123 10.64 -12.91 -27.19
N ALA A 124 11.87 -12.77 -26.67
CA ALA A 124 12.93 -12.09 -27.40
C ALA A 124 13.27 -12.80 -28.72
N ASP A 125 13.21 -14.13 -28.75
CA ASP A 125 13.45 -14.94 -29.96
C ASP A 125 12.40 -14.64 -31.05
N GLU A 126 11.12 -14.52 -30.66
CA GLU A 126 10.04 -14.16 -31.58
C GLU A 126 10.16 -12.70 -32.07
N ALA A 127 10.52 -11.76 -31.18
CA ALA A 127 10.75 -10.38 -31.55
C ALA A 127 11.93 -10.23 -32.52
N ALA A 128 13.04 -10.95 -32.28
CA ALA A 128 14.19 -10.96 -33.17
C ALA A 128 13.82 -11.50 -34.56
N ALA A 129 13.05 -12.58 -34.62
CA ALA A 129 12.54 -13.15 -35.86
C ALA A 129 11.60 -12.18 -36.60
N LEU A 130 10.76 -11.44 -35.87
CA LEU A 130 9.84 -10.45 -36.43
C LEU A 130 10.57 -9.25 -37.05
N ILE A 131 11.66 -8.79 -36.43
CA ILE A 131 12.49 -7.68 -36.95
C ILE A 131 13.45 -8.17 -38.04
N GLY A 132 13.85 -9.46 -38.00
CA GLY A 132 14.85 -10.04 -38.90
C GLY A 132 16.29 -9.81 -38.44
N ILE A 133 16.53 -9.87 -37.12
CA ILE A 133 17.85 -9.66 -36.50
C ILE A 133 18.31 -10.89 -35.71
N ASP A 134 19.59 -10.92 -35.34
CA ASP A 134 20.10 -11.91 -34.39
C ASP A 134 19.53 -11.64 -32.99
N LYS A 135 19.04 -12.69 -32.32
CA LYS A 135 18.48 -12.60 -30.97
C LYS A 135 19.46 -12.12 -29.92
N ALA A 136 20.77 -12.32 -30.12
CA ALA A 136 21.79 -11.87 -29.21
C ALA A 136 21.83 -10.33 -29.07
N LEU A 137 21.19 -9.60 -30.00
CA LEU A 137 21.06 -8.15 -29.96
C LEU A 137 19.92 -7.67 -29.05
N ILE A 138 18.97 -8.53 -28.68
CA ILE A 138 17.88 -8.19 -27.76
C ILE A 138 18.27 -8.61 -26.35
N THR A 139 18.29 -7.65 -25.43
CA THR A 139 18.57 -7.94 -24.02
C THR A 139 17.29 -8.32 -23.29
N SER A 140 17.17 -9.57 -22.86
CA SER A 140 16.02 -10.02 -22.06
C SER A 140 16.21 -9.73 -20.56
N PRO A 141 15.28 -9.02 -19.91
CA PRO A 141 15.37 -8.78 -18.47
C PRO A 141 15.11 -10.07 -17.67
N TRP A 142 15.65 -10.12 -16.46
CA TRP A 142 15.20 -11.08 -15.46
C TRP A 142 13.85 -10.66 -14.90
N HIS A 143 12.90 -11.58 -14.88
CA HIS A 143 11.63 -11.46 -14.20
C HIS A 143 11.74 -12.08 -12.81
N VAL A 144 11.75 -11.24 -11.79
CA VAL A 144 11.90 -11.65 -10.39
C VAL A 144 10.61 -11.41 -9.62
N LYS A 145 10.07 -12.47 -9.04
CA LYS A 145 9.01 -12.41 -8.02
C LYS A 145 9.31 -13.38 -6.91
N VAL A 146 9.44 -12.87 -5.70
CA VAL A 146 9.57 -13.68 -4.51
C VAL A 146 8.60 -13.18 -3.46
N ILE A 147 7.82 -14.12 -2.93
CA ILE A 147 6.91 -13.89 -1.82
C ILE A 147 7.29 -14.86 -0.71
N GLY A 148 7.29 -14.37 0.51
CA GLY A 148 7.49 -15.20 1.68
C GLY A 148 6.69 -14.73 2.88
N SER A 149 6.83 -15.50 3.94
CA SER A 149 6.37 -15.16 5.27
C SER A 149 7.43 -15.49 6.29
N LEU A 150 7.43 -14.74 7.38
CA LEU A 150 8.27 -14.99 8.53
C LEU A 150 7.45 -14.89 9.80
N VAL A 151 7.90 -15.60 10.83
CA VAL A 151 7.32 -15.53 12.17
C VAL A 151 8.38 -15.00 13.10
N VAL A 152 8.08 -13.87 13.73
CA VAL A 152 8.89 -13.28 14.80
C VAL A 152 8.28 -13.65 16.13
N PHE A 153 9.10 -13.88 17.14
CA PHE A 153 8.64 -14.27 18.47
C PHE A 153 9.46 -13.58 19.55
N SER A 154 8.77 -13.11 20.58
CA SER A 154 9.34 -12.63 21.83
C SER A 154 8.89 -13.55 22.97
N GLU A 155 9.87 -14.20 23.61
CA GLU A 155 9.63 -15.08 24.75
C GLU A 155 9.17 -14.30 25.98
N ALA A 156 9.75 -13.13 26.23
CA ALA A 156 9.38 -12.27 27.34
C ALA A 156 7.91 -11.81 27.26
N LEU A 157 7.43 -11.54 26.05
CA LEU A 157 6.05 -11.10 25.82
C LEU A 157 5.09 -12.26 25.55
N GLN A 158 5.59 -13.49 25.37
CA GLN A 158 4.80 -14.62 24.85
C GLN A 158 3.98 -14.24 23.60
N LEU A 159 4.62 -13.49 22.71
CA LEU A 159 4.02 -12.88 21.53
C LEU A 159 4.73 -13.37 20.27
N ALA A 160 3.99 -13.97 19.35
CA ALA A 160 4.45 -14.27 18.00
C ALA A 160 3.65 -13.49 16.97
N VAL A 161 4.32 -12.99 15.94
CA VAL A 161 3.70 -12.26 14.84
C VAL A 161 4.17 -12.85 13.53
N ARG A 162 3.22 -13.27 12.68
CA ARG A 162 3.50 -13.69 11.31
C ARG A 162 3.34 -12.50 10.37
N LEU A 163 4.42 -12.21 9.67
CA LEU A 163 4.52 -11.14 8.68
C LEU A 163 4.73 -11.74 7.30
N HIS A 164 4.24 -11.06 6.27
CA HIS A 164 4.42 -11.45 4.87
C HIS A 164 5.24 -10.37 4.16
N TRP A 165 6.09 -10.80 3.23
CA TRP A 165 7.01 -9.92 2.52
C TRP A 165 7.11 -10.30 1.05
N THR A 166 7.44 -9.33 0.21
CA THR A 166 7.60 -9.50 -1.24
C THR A 166 8.71 -8.59 -1.76
N ASN A 167 9.42 -9.01 -2.81
CA ASN A 167 10.39 -8.15 -3.48
C ASN A 167 9.71 -7.00 -4.26
N THR A 168 8.48 -7.22 -4.73
CA THR A 168 7.72 -6.22 -5.49
C THR A 168 6.21 -6.38 -5.31
N GLY A 169 5.44 -5.31 -5.44
CA GLY A 169 3.97 -5.36 -5.51
C GLY A 169 3.43 -5.87 -6.86
N LYS A 170 4.25 -5.87 -7.92
CA LYS A 170 3.88 -6.32 -9.28
C LYS A 170 3.89 -7.85 -9.38
N ASP A 171 3.40 -8.39 -10.50
CA ASP A 171 3.49 -9.84 -10.77
C ASP A 171 4.92 -10.34 -10.87
N THR A 172 5.78 -9.56 -11.55
CA THR A 172 7.23 -9.70 -11.58
C THR A 172 7.89 -8.33 -11.70
N GLN A 173 9.13 -8.21 -11.23
CA GLN A 173 10.00 -7.06 -11.45
C GLN A 173 10.98 -7.40 -12.57
N GLN A 174 11.06 -6.54 -13.59
CA GLN A 174 12.01 -6.66 -14.69
C GLN A 174 13.35 -6.05 -14.28
N ILE A 175 14.44 -6.80 -14.40
CA ILE A 175 15.79 -6.39 -13.97
C ILE A 175 16.81 -6.74 -15.04
N TYR A 176 17.47 -5.72 -15.59
CA TYR A 176 18.50 -5.87 -16.61
C TYR A 176 19.88 -6.07 -15.96
N THR A 177 20.28 -7.33 -15.80
CA THR A 177 21.60 -7.73 -15.27
C THR A 177 22.10 -8.96 -16.01
N LYS A 178 23.42 -9.19 -15.95
CA LYS A 178 24.06 -10.29 -16.69
C LYS A 178 23.75 -11.67 -16.11
N ASN A 179 23.55 -11.78 -14.80
CA ASN A 179 23.38 -13.07 -14.14
C ASN A 179 22.22 -13.04 -13.14
N LYS A 180 21.75 -14.24 -12.82
CA LYS A 180 20.61 -14.49 -11.92
C LYS A 180 20.83 -13.95 -10.50
N ALA A 181 22.07 -14.01 -9.99
CA ALA A 181 22.39 -13.62 -8.61
C ALA A 181 22.31 -12.10 -8.44
N ASP A 182 22.82 -11.34 -9.41
CA ASP A 182 22.73 -9.88 -9.45
C ASP A 182 21.27 -9.44 -9.59
N ALA A 183 20.48 -10.12 -10.44
CA ALA A 183 19.06 -9.87 -10.57
C ALA A 183 18.32 -10.05 -9.24
N LEU A 184 18.61 -11.14 -8.53
CA LEU A 184 18.01 -11.41 -7.23
C LEU A 184 18.42 -10.37 -6.19
N THR A 185 19.70 -10.01 -6.14
CA THR A 185 20.21 -8.97 -5.23
C THR A 185 19.56 -7.62 -5.50
N ALA A 186 19.43 -7.23 -6.77
CA ALA A 186 18.77 -6.00 -7.17
C ALA A 186 17.27 -6.00 -6.81
N ALA A 187 16.59 -7.15 -6.98
CA ALA A 187 15.17 -7.29 -6.67
C ALA A 187 14.87 -7.05 -5.19
N PHE A 188 15.80 -7.40 -4.30
CA PHE A 188 15.61 -7.29 -2.86
C PHE A 188 16.07 -5.97 -2.27
N LYS A 189 16.57 -5.00 -3.05
CA LYS A 189 16.90 -3.68 -2.51
C LYS A 189 15.69 -2.91 -1.97
N GLU A 190 14.51 -3.14 -2.57
CA GLU A 190 13.27 -2.44 -2.24
C GLU A 190 12.17 -3.41 -1.83
N TRP A 191 12.52 -4.49 -1.13
CA TRP A 191 11.53 -5.40 -0.58
C TRP A 191 10.62 -4.70 0.43
N GLN A 192 9.41 -5.22 0.59
CA GLN A 192 8.38 -4.65 1.44
C GLN A 192 7.55 -5.73 2.15
N PHE A 193 7.11 -5.42 3.36
CA PHE A 193 6.01 -6.10 4.03
C PHE A 193 4.68 -5.81 3.32
N PHE A 194 3.78 -6.78 3.33
CA PHE A 194 2.46 -6.61 2.71
C PHE A 194 1.43 -7.58 3.29
N GLY A 195 0.16 -7.32 2.99
CA GLY A 195 -0.91 -8.28 3.21
C GLY A 195 -1.32 -8.40 4.68
N ARG A 196 -1.64 -9.63 5.10
CA ARG A 196 -2.18 -9.90 6.44
C ARG A 196 -1.10 -10.00 7.50
N ILE A 197 -1.47 -9.69 8.73
CA ILE A 197 -0.68 -9.95 9.94
C ILE A 197 -1.45 -10.93 10.81
N ASP A 198 -0.80 -12.03 11.19
CA ASP A 198 -1.36 -13.01 12.12
C ASP A 198 -0.64 -12.86 13.46
N VAL A 199 -1.38 -12.71 14.56
CA VAL A 199 -0.82 -12.53 15.91
C VAL A 199 -1.21 -13.70 16.80
N LEU A 200 -0.24 -14.26 17.50
CA LEU A 200 -0.45 -15.24 18.56
C LEU A 200 0.08 -14.63 19.85
N TYR A 201 -0.82 -14.30 20.75
CA TYR A 201 -0.50 -13.70 22.04
C TYR A 201 -1.03 -14.59 23.16
N LYS A 202 -0.15 -15.11 24.03
CA LYS A 202 -0.58 -16.06 25.09
C LYS A 202 -0.78 -15.42 26.45
N ASN A 203 -0.34 -14.17 26.64
CA ASN A 203 -0.44 -13.49 27.92
C ASN A 203 -1.79 -12.76 28.03
N ALA A 204 -2.42 -12.82 29.20
CA ALA A 204 -3.61 -12.00 29.49
C ALA A 204 -3.23 -10.60 30.04
N LYS A 205 -1.97 -10.43 30.47
CA LYS A 205 -1.41 -9.16 30.95
C LYS A 205 0.06 -9.04 30.56
N PRO A 206 0.52 -7.87 30.10
CA PRO A 206 -0.26 -6.65 29.87
C PRO A 206 -1.26 -6.77 28.69
N ALA A 207 -2.13 -5.78 28.50
CA ALA A 207 -3.00 -5.75 27.33
C ALA A 207 -2.18 -5.57 26.05
N LEU A 208 -2.54 -6.26 24.98
CA LEU A 208 -1.98 -6.06 23.65
C LEU A 208 -3.03 -5.38 22.77
N ILE A 209 -2.67 -4.26 22.17
CA ILE A 209 -3.57 -3.51 21.29
C ILE A 209 -2.92 -3.19 19.94
N SER A 210 -3.75 -2.91 18.95
CA SER A 210 -3.38 -2.19 17.74
C SER A 210 -4.17 -0.89 17.68
N ILE A 211 -3.50 0.19 17.29
CA ILE A 211 -4.10 1.52 17.16
C ILE A 211 -4.15 1.86 15.67
N ASP A 212 -5.31 2.24 15.19
CA ASP A 212 -5.50 2.87 13.88
C ASP A 212 -5.88 4.34 14.06
N GLU A 213 -4.89 5.23 13.94
CA GLU A 213 -5.07 6.67 14.11
C GLU A 213 -6.01 7.30 13.06
N GLN A 214 -6.27 6.61 11.95
CA GLN A 214 -7.14 7.10 10.88
C GLN A 214 -8.59 6.62 11.01
N ALA A 215 -8.88 5.67 11.91
CA ALA A 215 -10.23 5.18 12.10
C ALA A 215 -11.09 6.18 12.88
N GLU A 216 -12.36 6.27 12.50
CA GLU A 216 -13.34 7.08 13.22
C GLU A 216 -13.85 6.33 14.47
N ASN A 217 -13.92 7.02 15.61
CA ASN A 217 -14.59 6.56 16.82
C ASN A 217 -14.07 5.21 17.40
N ASN A 218 -14.99 4.27 17.67
CA ASN A 218 -14.77 3.06 18.47
C ASN A 218 -13.88 1.99 17.79
N GLU A 219 -13.49 2.18 16.53
CA GLU A 219 -12.63 1.26 15.79
C GLU A 219 -11.15 1.63 15.85
N GLN A 220 -10.82 2.77 16.46
CA GLN A 220 -9.43 3.24 16.61
C GLN A 220 -8.55 2.28 17.41
N ILE A 221 -9.10 1.60 18.42
CA ILE A 221 -8.33 0.70 19.28
C ILE A 221 -8.89 -0.72 19.18
N LEU A 222 -8.06 -1.62 18.68
CA LEU A 222 -8.34 -3.05 18.67
C LEU A 222 -7.58 -3.71 19.81
N THR A 223 -8.31 -4.32 20.75
CA THR A 223 -7.70 -5.22 21.74
C THR A 223 -7.49 -6.59 21.12
N ILE A 224 -6.29 -7.15 21.32
CA ILE A 224 -5.91 -8.49 20.86
C ILE A 224 -5.91 -9.40 22.09
N ASP A 225 -6.92 -10.26 22.18
CA ASP A 225 -7.10 -11.15 23.31
C ASP A 225 -6.02 -12.24 23.38
N ALA A 226 -5.80 -12.77 24.59
CA ALA A 226 -4.96 -13.93 24.77
C ALA A 226 -5.60 -15.16 24.09
N SER A 227 -4.82 -15.87 23.27
CA SER A 227 -5.26 -17.05 22.52
C SER A 227 -4.16 -18.10 22.40
N SER A 228 -4.56 -19.36 22.33
CA SER A 228 -3.67 -20.48 21.95
C SER A 228 -3.34 -20.47 20.45
N ASP A 229 -4.16 -19.81 19.64
CA ASP A 229 -4.13 -19.86 18.18
C ASP A 229 -3.84 -18.49 17.58
N TYR A 230 -3.42 -18.48 16.31
CA TYR A 230 -3.21 -17.24 15.56
C TYR A 230 -4.53 -16.54 15.28
N GLN A 231 -4.55 -15.25 15.56
CA GLN A 231 -5.65 -14.33 15.29
C GLN A 231 -5.26 -13.40 14.13
N PHE A 232 -6.20 -13.16 13.22
CA PHE A 232 -5.98 -12.25 12.11
C PHE A 232 -6.23 -10.81 12.55
N LEU A 233 -5.29 -9.91 12.25
CA LEU A 233 -5.56 -8.49 12.37
C LEU A 233 -6.51 -8.05 11.24
N PRO A 234 -7.54 -7.25 11.56
CA PRO A 234 -8.31 -6.52 10.55
C PRO A 234 -7.39 -5.73 9.61
N ALA A 235 -7.83 -5.54 8.37
CA ALA A 235 -6.99 -4.97 7.31
C ALA A 235 -6.44 -3.58 7.65
N THR A 236 -7.24 -2.72 8.27
CA THR A 236 -6.85 -1.36 8.67
C THR A 236 -5.71 -1.39 9.71
N HIS A 237 -5.88 -2.17 10.78
CA HIS A 237 -4.84 -2.39 11.79
C HIS A 237 -3.59 -3.07 11.23
N ALA A 238 -3.73 -4.01 10.30
CA ALA A 238 -2.60 -4.64 9.63
C ALA A 238 -1.80 -3.61 8.80
N LEU A 239 -2.48 -2.71 8.09
CA LEU A 239 -1.85 -1.65 7.31
C LEU A 239 -1.06 -0.68 8.20
N VAL A 240 -1.59 -0.30 9.36
CA VAL A 240 -0.87 0.59 10.28
C VAL A 240 0.41 -0.05 10.81
N VAL A 241 0.34 -1.33 11.21
CA VAL A 241 1.53 -2.08 11.65
C VAL A 241 2.54 -2.23 10.50
N ILE A 242 2.08 -2.52 9.27
CA ILE A 242 2.94 -2.59 8.09
C ILE A 242 3.60 -1.24 7.82
N ALA A 243 2.85 -0.13 7.87
CA ALA A 243 3.38 1.21 7.62
C ALA A 243 4.48 1.56 8.63
N LYS A 244 4.28 1.23 9.91
CA LYS A 244 5.29 1.42 10.95
C LYS A 244 6.53 0.54 10.72
N LEU A 245 6.34 -0.74 10.40
CA LEU A 245 7.42 -1.65 10.03
C LEU A 245 8.22 -1.13 8.82
N GLU A 246 7.55 -0.64 7.78
CA GLU A 246 8.19 -0.10 6.58
C GLU A 246 9.00 1.17 6.88
N ALA A 247 8.50 2.06 7.73
CA ALA A 247 9.21 3.27 8.14
C ALA A 247 10.50 2.94 8.90
N ASP A 248 10.45 1.94 9.78
CA ASP A 248 11.57 1.60 10.67
C ASP A 248 12.41 0.40 10.16
N LYS A 249 12.09 -0.18 9.00
CA LYS A 249 12.72 -1.44 8.51
C LYS A 249 14.24 -1.37 8.41
N GLY A 250 14.78 -0.21 8.06
CA GLY A 250 16.23 0.01 7.97
C GLY A 250 16.95 -0.14 9.32
N GLU A 251 16.21 -0.01 10.42
CA GLU A 251 16.72 -0.18 11.78
C GLU A 251 16.52 -1.60 12.33
N LEU A 252 15.87 -2.48 11.55
CA LEU A 252 15.49 -3.84 11.93
C LEU A 252 16.17 -4.88 11.01
N PRO A 253 17.52 -4.96 11.00
CA PRO A 253 18.28 -5.74 10.01
C PRO A 253 18.05 -7.26 10.08
N TRP A 254 17.51 -7.75 11.19
CA TRP A 254 17.26 -9.16 11.45
C TRP A 254 16.20 -9.76 10.51
N PHE A 255 15.27 -8.94 9.99
CA PHE A 255 14.34 -9.36 8.94
C PHE A 255 15.06 -9.64 7.63
N GLU A 256 15.83 -8.66 7.15
CA GLU A 256 16.54 -8.75 5.88
C GLU A 256 17.54 -9.90 5.89
N ALA A 257 18.33 -10.04 6.95
CA ALA A 257 19.29 -11.14 7.09
C ALA A 257 18.61 -12.52 6.95
N SER A 258 17.46 -12.70 7.61
CA SER A 258 16.71 -13.97 7.60
C SER A 258 16.01 -14.24 6.26
N ILE A 259 15.65 -13.18 5.52
CA ILE A 259 15.12 -13.28 4.17
C ILE A 259 16.24 -13.71 3.22
N LEU A 260 17.38 -13.00 3.25
CA LEU A 260 18.53 -13.25 2.39
C LEU A 260 19.11 -14.66 2.57
N GLU A 261 19.21 -15.15 3.81
CA GLU A 261 19.65 -16.53 4.10
C GLU A 261 18.78 -17.58 3.39
N ARG A 262 17.48 -17.30 3.21
CA ARG A 262 16.55 -18.22 2.56
C ARG A 262 16.58 -18.14 1.03
N LEU A 263 17.16 -17.08 0.48
CA LEU A 263 17.22 -16.83 -0.95
C LEU A 263 18.44 -17.45 -1.62
N ALA A 264 19.54 -17.56 -0.87
CA ALA A 264 20.76 -18.30 -1.22
C ALA A 264 20.46 -19.78 -1.52
#